data_AF-A0A1W2FSJ4-F1
#
_entry.id   AF-A0A1W2FSJ4-F1
#
_cell.length_a   1.000
_cell.length_b   1.000
_cell.length_c   1.000
_cell.angle_alpha   90.00
_cell.angle_beta   90.00
_cell.angle_gamma   90.00
#
_symmetry.space_group_name_H-M   'P 1'
#
loop_
_entity.id
_entity.type
_entity.pdbx_description
1 polymer ?
#
loop_
_entity_poly.entity_id
_entity_poly.type
_entity_poly.pdbx_seq_one_letter_code
_entity_poly.pdbx_strand_id
1 'polypeptide(L)'
;MKRADVDGVLREFEDVVRRAGFTGTRGNYRLANGVHVKVLLDKFGWDSQLGWGFVLDVADTSKKDDWGNVPPESRMQISPHTLEKTLGRNKLGALYADNPVLRSRLRSGWFAFDHTDRLRAVLAAVLEPALTHIRKWSENNESTEDRAGRQ
;
A
#
# COMPACT_ATOMS: atom_id res chain seq x y z
N MET A 1 -12.32 -16.67 0.07
CA MET A 1 -12.58 -15.25 -0.21
C MET A 1 -12.42 -14.99 -1.70
N LYS A 2 -13.24 -14.11 -2.27
CA LYS A 2 -13.27 -13.71 -3.68
C LYS A 2 -12.77 -12.27 -3.82
N ARG A 3 -12.39 -11.86 -5.04
CA ARG A 3 -12.00 -10.46 -5.31
C ARG A 3 -13.08 -9.45 -4.92
N ALA A 4 -14.35 -9.80 -5.12
CA ALA A 4 -15.49 -8.95 -4.74
C ALA A 4 -15.54 -8.66 -3.23
N ASP A 5 -15.12 -9.61 -2.38
CA ASP A 5 -15.06 -9.41 -0.93
C ASP A 5 -13.99 -8.35 -0.59
N VAL A 6 -12.83 -8.43 -1.25
CA VAL A 6 -11.74 -7.46 -1.10
C VAL A 6 -12.16 -6.06 -1.56
N ASP A 7 -12.74 -5.97 -2.76
CA ASP A 7 -13.22 -4.69 -3.29
C ASP A 7 -14.33 -4.09 -2.40
N GLY A 8 -15.17 -4.94 -1.78
CA GLY A 8 -16.16 -4.55 -0.79
C GLY A 8 -15.53 -3.90 0.44
N VAL A 9 -14.53 -4.55 1.05
CA VAL A 9 -13.82 -3.99 2.21
C VAL A 9 -13.06 -2.72 1.84
N LEU A 10 -12.40 -2.65 0.68
CA LEU A 10 -11.69 -1.44 0.23
C LEU A 10 -12.62 -0.23 0.12
N ARG A 11 -13.88 -0.45 -0.24
CA ARG A 11 -14.89 0.62 -0.33
C ARG A 11 -15.17 1.26 1.02
N GLU A 12 -15.14 0.48 2.11
CA GLU A 12 -15.37 0.97 3.48
C GLU A 12 -14.32 2.00 3.91
N PHE A 13 -13.14 2.00 3.28
CA PHE A 13 -12.02 2.89 3.61
C PHE A 13 -11.87 4.08 2.65
N GLU A 14 -12.76 4.28 1.68
CA GLU A 14 -12.63 5.37 0.70
C GLU A 14 -12.59 6.75 1.35
N ASP A 15 -13.29 6.95 2.48
CA ASP A 15 -13.26 8.23 3.20
C ASP A 15 -11.87 8.52 3.81
N VAL A 16 -11.14 7.49 4.25
CA VAL A 16 -9.74 7.64 4.71
C VAL A 16 -8.86 8.09 3.55
N VAL A 17 -9.04 7.46 2.38
CA VAL A 17 -8.30 7.78 1.15
C VAL A 17 -8.56 9.23 0.70
N ARG A 18 -9.83 9.65 0.70
CA ARG A 18 -10.21 11.02 0.32
C ARG A 18 -9.68 12.06 1.30
N ARG A 19 -9.77 11.82 2.62
CA ARG A 19 -9.18 12.71 3.64
C ARG A 19 -7.67 12.86 3.50
N ALA A 20 -6.99 11.80 3.07
CA ALA A 20 -5.57 11.85 2.76
C ALA A 20 -5.24 12.61 1.46
N GLY A 21 -6.23 13.13 0.73
CA GLY A 21 -6.05 13.90 -0.51
C GLY A 21 -5.95 13.06 -1.78
N PHE A 22 -6.23 11.76 -1.70
CA PHE A 22 -6.24 10.87 -2.85
C PHE A 22 -7.64 10.78 -3.45
N THR A 23 -7.69 10.62 -4.77
CA THR A 23 -8.91 10.32 -5.54
C THR A 23 -8.90 8.86 -6.00
N GLY A 24 -10.01 8.34 -6.54
CA GLY A 24 -10.12 6.97 -7.02
C GLY A 24 -10.87 6.03 -6.07
N THR A 25 -10.98 4.76 -6.44
CA THR A 25 -11.80 3.75 -5.72
C THR A 25 -11.21 2.35 -5.88
N ARG A 26 -11.65 1.41 -5.03
CA ARG A 26 -11.35 -0.03 -5.14
C ARG A 26 -9.87 -0.36 -5.33
N GLY A 27 -9.03 0.27 -4.52
CA GLY A 27 -7.59 0.01 -4.55
C GLY A 27 -6.85 0.59 -5.76
N ASN A 28 -7.42 1.55 -6.49
CA ASN A 28 -6.71 2.34 -7.49
C ASN A 28 -6.92 3.82 -7.15
N TYR A 29 -5.87 4.45 -6.61
CA TYR A 29 -5.93 5.78 -6.03
C TYR A 29 -4.89 6.72 -6.64
N ARG A 30 -5.16 8.02 -6.69
CA ARG A 30 -4.26 9.00 -7.32
C ARG A 30 -4.15 10.29 -6.53
N LEU A 31 -2.94 10.83 -6.45
CA LEU A 31 -2.69 12.23 -6.12
C LEU A 31 -2.78 13.11 -7.38
N ALA A 32 -3.05 14.40 -7.18
CA ALA A 32 -3.18 15.36 -8.28
C ALA A 32 -1.88 15.54 -9.08
N ASN A 33 -0.72 15.37 -8.44
CA ASN A 33 0.60 15.51 -9.04
C ASN A 33 1.04 14.30 -9.88
N GLY A 34 0.19 13.29 -10.07
CA GLY A 34 0.49 12.15 -10.95
C GLY A 34 0.95 10.89 -10.24
N VAL A 35 1.07 10.89 -8.90
CA VAL A 35 1.34 9.66 -8.13
C VAL A 35 0.10 8.74 -8.14
N HIS A 36 0.30 7.53 -8.62
CA HIS A 36 -0.70 6.46 -8.64
C HIS A 36 -0.38 5.42 -7.57
N VAL A 37 -1.38 5.01 -6.81
CA VAL A 37 -1.30 3.97 -5.77
C VAL A 37 -2.26 2.85 -6.13
N LYS A 38 -1.76 1.63 -6.23
CA LYS A 38 -2.54 0.44 -6.55
C LYS A 38 -2.40 -0.60 -5.45
N VAL A 39 -3.53 -1.11 -4.96
CA VAL A 39 -3.57 -2.31 -4.14
C VAL A 39 -3.30 -3.50 -5.07
N LEU A 40 -2.08 -4.00 -5.04
CA LEU A 40 -1.73 -5.26 -5.68
C LEU A 40 -2.11 -6.40 -4.75
N LEU A 41 -2.90 -7.33 -5.27
CA LEU A 41 -3.26 -8.55 -4.57
C LEU A 41 -2.41 -9.68 -5.13
N ASP A 42 -1.77 -10.43 -4.24
CA ASP A 42 -1.28 -11.74 -4.60
C ASP A 42 -2.46 -12.71 -4.57
N LYS A 43 -3.09 -12.88 -5.74
CA LYS A 43 -4.21 -13.79 -5.97
C LYS A 43 -3.77 -15.26 -5.90
N PHE A 44 -2.49 -15.54 -6.15
CA PHE A 44 -2.03 -16.92 -6.18
C PHE A 44 -1.84 -17.49 -4.81
N GLY A 45 -1.69 -16.65 -3.77
CA GLY A 45 -1.40 -17.11 -2.42
C GLY A 45 -0.26 -18.10 -2.52
N TRP A 46 0.99 -17.65 -2.54
CA TRP A 46 2.17 -18.51 -2.76
C TRP A 46 2.22 -19.79 -1.87
N ASP A 47 1.31 -19.87 -0.89
CA ASP A 47 0.96 -20.99 -0.07
C ASP A 47 -0.58 -21.04 0.11
N SER A 48 -1.21 -22.17 -0.25
CA SER A 48 -2.66 -22.42 -0.06
C SER A 48 -3.11 -22.36 1.41
N GLN A 49 -2.17 -22.40 2.36
CA GLN A 49 -2.42 -22.31 3.80
C GLN A 49 -2.42 -20.86 4.32
N LEU A 50 -1.98 -19.87 3.53
CA LEU A 50 -1.78 -18.48 3.99
C LEU A 50 -2.90 -17.51 3.63
N GLY A 51 -3.84 -17.91 2.77
CA GLY A 51 -4.88 -17.01 2.28
C GLY A 51 -4.35 -15.99 1.27
N TRP A 52 -4.78 -14.73 1.39
CA TRP A 52 -4.49 -13.63 0.48
C TRP A 52 -3.41 -12.71 1.04
N GLY A 53 -2.73 -11.97 0.17
CA GLY A 53 -1.80 -10.91 0.55
C GLY A 53 -2.03 -9.66 -0.28
N PHE A 54 -1.74 -8.49 0.30
CA PHE A 54 -1.67 -7.24 -0.46
C PHE A 54 -0.43 -6.41 -0.13
N VAL A 55 -0.07 -5.56 -1.09
CA VAL A 55 0.87 -4.44 -0.96
C VAL A 55 0.29 -3.22 -1.67
N LEU A 56 0.78 -2.03 -1.34
CA LEU A 56 0.49 -0.83 -2.14
C LEU A 56 1.65 -0.57 -3.08
N ASP A 57 1.39 -0.71 -4.37
CA ASP A 57 2.31 -0.36 -5.44
C ASP A 57 2.13 1.10 -5.82
N VAL A 58 3.20 1.86 -5.84
CA VAL A 58 3.17 3.31 -5.99
C VAL A 58 4.07 3.68 -7.15
N ALA A 59 3.57 4.51 -8.06
CA ALA A 59 4.33 4.98 -9.20
C ALA A 59 4.00 6.45 -9.45
N ASP A 60 5.04 7.29 -9.56
CA ASP A 60 4.88 8.64 -10.07
C ASP A 60 4.78 8.61 -11.60
N THR A 61 3.54 8.68 -12.10
CA THR A 61 3.28 8.57 -13.54
C THR A 61 3.57 9.86 -14.30
N SER A 62 3.89 10.96 -13.62
CA SER A 62 4.40 12.18 -14.26
C SER A 62 5.81 11.98 -14.85
N LYS A 63 6.55 10.97 -14.36
CA LYS A 63 7.92 10.64 -14.76
C LYS A 63 8.01 9.60 -15.88
N LYS A 64 6.91 9.32 -16.56
CA LYS A 64 6.93 8.34 -17.65
C LYS A 64 7.86 8.81 -18.77
N ASP A 65 8.68 7.90 -19.27
CA ASP A 65 9.43 8.08 -20.50
C ASP A 65 8.50 8.06 -21.73
N ASP A 66 9.07 8.32 -22.92
CA ASP A 66 8.34 8.30 -24.20
C ASP A 66 7.75 6.93 -24.54
N TRP A 67 8.19 5.87 -23.86
CA TRP A 67 7.66 4.51 -23.99
C TRP A 67 6.60 4.17 -22.94
N GLY A 68 6.25 5.13 -22.08
CA GLY A 68 5.22 5.01 -21.04
C GLY A 68 5.71 4.31 -19.76
N ASN A 69 7.00 4.05 -19.62
CA ASN A 69 7.58 3.43 -18.44
C ASN A 69 7.92 4.49 -17.39
N VAL A 70 7.49 4.24 -16.15
CA VAL A 70 7.94 5.02 -14.99
C VAL A 70 9.33 4.51 -14.60
N PRO A 71 10.37 5.32 -14.38
CA PRO A 71 11.68 4.80 -14.01
C PRO A 71 11.68 4.20 -12.59
N PRO A 72 12.58 3.26 -12.25
CA PRO A 72 12.53 2.53 -10.98
C PRO A 72 12.57 3.42 -9.72
N GLU A 73 13.31 4.51 -9.74
CA GLU A 73 13.42 5.49 -8.67
C GLU A 73 12.11 6.26 -8.40
N SER A 74 11.23 6.31 -9.40
CA SER A 74 9.88 6.90 -9.32
C SER A 74 8.82 5.84 -8.98
N ARG A 75 9.25 4.66 -8.50
CA ARG A 75 8.38 3.58 -8.04
C ARG A 75 8.73 3.22 -6.60
N MET A 76 7.73 2.78 -5.83
CA MET A 76 7.96 2.20 -4.52
C MET A 76 6.83 1.24 -4.14
N GLN A 77 7.11 0.37 -3.17
CA GLN A 77 6.11 -0.54 -2.62
C GLN A 77 5.98 -0.34 -1.11
N ILE A 78 4.75 -0.16 -0.63
CA ILE A 78 4.43 -0.20 0.80
C ILE A 78 4.12 -1.64 1.20
N SER A 79 5.01 -2.17 2.04
CA SER A 79 4.94 -3.49 2.65
C SER A 79 4.88 -3.37 4.19
N PRO A 80 4.66 -4.46 4.95
CA PRO A 80 4.81 -4.43 6.40
C PRO A 80 6.15 -3.87 6.87
N HIS A 81 7.24 -4.17 6.14
CA HIS A 81 8.57 -3.68 6.46
C HIS A 81 8.66 -2.15 6.33
N THR A 82 8.04 -1.57 5.29
CA THR A 82 8.01 -0.11 5.08
C THR A 82 7.36 0.62 6.26
N LEU A 83 6.36 0.01 6.90
CA LEU A 83 5.63 0.61 8.01
C LEU A 83 6.09 0.13 9.39
N GLU A 84 7.07 -0.75 9.49
CA GLU A 84 7.49 -1.38 10.75
C GLU A 84 7.91 -0.33 11.79
N LYS A 85 8.66 0.69 11.37
CA LYS A 85 9.06 1.81 12.24
C LYS A 85 7.90 2.71 12.65
N THR A 86 6.91 2.88 11.78
CA THR A 86 5.79 3.81 12.02
C THR A 86 4.71 3.18 12.89
N LEU A 87 4.43 1.89 12.69
CA LEU A 87 3.39 1.16 13.41
C LEU A 87 3.92 0.50 14.69
N GLY A 88 5.23 0.25 14.74
CA GLY A 88 5.85 -0.61 15.75
C GLY A 88 5.64 -2.09 15.43
N ARG A 89 6.72 -2.86 15.54
CA ARG A 89 6.75 -4.31 15.24
C ARG A 89 5.66 -5.10 15.99
N ASN A 90 5.33 -4.69 17.21
CA ASN A 90 4.35 -5.36 18.05
C ASN A 90 2.91 -5.16 17.57
N LYS A 91 2.57 -3.98 17.02
CA LYS A 91 1.20 -3.66 16.58
C LYS A 91 0.79 -4.50 15.38
N LEU A 92 1.66 -4.61 14.38
CA LEU A 92 1.44 -5.51 13.24
C LEU A 92 1.41 -6.97 13.69
N GLY A 93 2.33 -7.39 14.57
CA GLY A 93 2.35 -8.76 15.08
C GLY A 93 1.08 -9.14 15.86
N ALA A 94 0.46 -8.20 16.58
CA ALA A 94 -0.76 -8.43 17.35
C ALA A 94 -1.99 -8.72 16.47
N LEU A 95 -2.05 -8.18 15.25
CA LEU A 95 -3.13 -8.47 14.27
C LEU A 95 -3.15 -9.95 13.83
N TYR A 96 -2.10 -10.70 14.13
CA TYR A 96 -1.94 -12.12 13.77
C TYR A 96 -1.62 -12.98 15.00
N ALA A 97 -1.93 -12.51 16.22
CA ALA A 97 -1.63 -13.26 17.44
C ALA A 97 -2.32 -14.62 17.48
N ASP A 98 -3.49 -14.71 16.87
CA ASP A 98 -4.33 -15.90 16.70
C ASP A 98 -3.88 -16.83 15.57
N ASN A 99 -3.03 -16.36 14.65
CA ASN A 99 -2.54 -17.13 13.52
C ASN A 99 -1.00 -17.00 13.38
N PRO A 100 -0.24 -17.87 14.08
CA PRO A 100 1.23 -17.84 14.07
C PRO A 100 1.84 -17.98 12.67
N VAL A 101 1.17 -18.70 11.77
CA VAL A 101 1.61 -18.89 10.38
C VAL A 101 1.60 -17.53 9.67
N LEU A 102 0.48 -16.79 9.70
CA LEU A 102 0.41 -15.44 9.12
C LEU A 102 1.39 -14.47 9.79
N ARG A 103 1.52 -14.54 11.12
CA ARG A 103 2.45 -13.69 11.88
C ARG A 103 3.89 -13.83 11.40
N SER A 104 4.34 -15.05 11.13
CA SER A 104 5.70 -15.32 10.63
C SER A 104 5.97 -14.67 9.25
N ARG A 105 4.92 -14.47 8.45
CA ARG A 105 4.98 -13.95 7.08
C ARG A 105 5.01 -12.44 6.99
N LEU A 106 4.92 -11.69 8.09
CA LEU A 106 5.19 -10.24 8.05
C LEU A 106 6.60 -9.92 7.52
N ARG A 107 7.52 -10.89 7.57
CA ARG A 107 8.87 -10.80 6.98
C ARG A 107 8.89 -10.98 5.46
N SER A 108 7.83 -11.52 4.86
CA SER A 108 7.73 -11.83 3.42
C SER A 108 7.36 -10.64 2.53
N GLY A 109 7.09 -9.47 3.13
CA GLY A 109 6.81 -8.24 2.39
C GLY A 109 5.34 -8.01 2.04
N TRP A 110 4.41 -8.88 2.45
CA TRP A 110 2.97 -8.72 2.19
C TRP A 110 2.15 -8.54 3.47
N PHE A 111 1.10 -7.72 3.39
CA PHE A 111 0.05 -7.68 4.40
C PHE A 111 -0.89 -8.87 4.17
N ALA A 112 -0.75 -9.91 4.99
CA ALA A 112 -1.50 -11.15 4.83
C ALA A 112 -2.91 -11.05 5.43
N PHE A 113 -3.88 -11.77 4.86
CA PHE A 113 -5.23 -11.88 5.38
C PHE A 113 -5.95 -13.11 4.82
N ASP A 114 -6.73 -13.78 5.65
CA ASP A 114 -7.44 -15.03 5.35
C ASP A 114 -8.97 -14.84 5.23
N HIS A 115 -9.52 -13.78 5.85
CA HIS A 115 -10.93 -13.40 5.77
C HIS A 115 -11.13 -11.87 5.77
N THR A 116 -12.36 -11.42 5.54
CA THR A 116 -12.76 -10.00 5.42
C THR A 116 -12.47 -9.20 6.69
N ASP A 117 -12.75 -9.75 7.87
CA ASP A 117 -12.53 -9.03 9.12
C ASP A 117 -11.04 -8.79 9.39
N ARG A 118 -10.16 -9.74 9.04
CA ARG A 118 -8.71 -9.53 9.15
C ARG A 118 -8.25 -8.50 8.13
N LEU A 119 -8.75 -8.53 6.89
CA LEU A 119 -8.46 -7.50 5.90
C LEU A 119 -8.85 -6.10 6.42
N ARG A 120 -10.05 -5.97 7.01
CA ARG A 120 -10.53 -4.72 7.61
C ARG A 120 -9.63 -4.26 8.76
N ALA A 121 -9.27 -5.15 9.68
CA ALA A 121 -8.40 -4.83 10.80
C ALA A 121 -7.00 -4.39 10.34
N VAL A 122 -6.45 -5.06 9.33
CA VAL A 122 -5.16 -4.70 8.72
C VAL A 122 -5.26 -3.34 8.05
N LEU A 123 -6.26 -3.10 7.18
CA LEU A 123 -6.44 -1.80 6.52
C LEU A 123 -6.64 -0.65 7.51
N ALA A 124 -7.44 -0.86 8.56
CA ALA A 124 -7.63 0.12 9.63
C ALA A 124 -6.33 0.48 10.34
N ALA A 125 -5.38 -0.47 10.45
CA ALA A 125 -4.09 -0.22 11.06
C ALA A 125 -3.09 0.44 10.10
N VAL A 126 -3.08 0.07 8.81
CA VAL A 126 -1.96 0.37 7.90
C VAL A 126 -2.25 1.45 6.87
N LEU A 127 -3.51 1.68 6.50
CA LEU A 127 -3.85 2.50 5.33
C LEU A 127 -3.44 3.96 5.52
N GLU A 128 -3.86 4.62 6.60
CA GLU A 128 -3.52 6.03 6.84
C GLU A 128 -2.01 6.28 7.02
N PRO A 129 -1.26 5.45 7.77
CA PRO A 129 0.20 5.52 7.81
C PRO A 129 0.86 5.33 6.44
N ALA A 130 0.34 4.41 5.62
CA ALA A 130 0.84 4.21 4.27
C ALA A 130 0.62 5.43 3.38
N LEU A 131 -0.59 5.98 3.37
CA LEU A 131 -0.91 7.18 2.58
C LEU A 131 -0.07 8.39 3.01
N THR A 132 0.15 8.54 4.32
CA THR A 132 1.05 9.58 4.86
C THR A 132 2.49 9.39 4.38
N HIS A 133 2.99 8.15 4.38
CA HIS A 133 4.33 7.84 3.88
C HIS A 133 4.45 8.15 2.38
N ILE A 134 3.46 7.76 1.57
CA ILE A 134 3.43 8.00 0.12
C ILE A 134 3.45 9.50 -0.19
N ARG A 135 2.69 10.31 0.56
CA ARG A 135 2.71 11.77 0.40
C ARG A 135 4.08 12.37 0.68
N LYS A 136 4.70 12.01 1.80
CA LYS A 136 6.05 12.48 2.15
C LYS A 136 7.08 12.09 1.09
N TRP A 137 6.99 10.85 0.58
CA TRP A 137 7.84 10.39 -0.52
C TRP A 137 7.64 11.25 -1.78
N SER A 138 6.40 11.54 -2.15
CA SER A 138 6.06 12.38 -3.29
C SER A 138 6.59 13.82 -3.16
N GLU A 139 6.41 14.45 -2.00
CA GLU A 139 6.85 15.82 -1.73
C GLU A 139 8.38 15.96 -1.77
N ASN A 140 9.11 14.94 -1.32
CA ASN A 140 10.57 14.90 -1.37
C ASN A 140 11.11 14.76 -2.81
N ASN A 141 10.39 14.04 -3.68
CA ASN A 141 10.77 13.89 -5.08
C ASN A 141 10.62 15.22 -5.83
N GLU A 142 9.53 15.96 -5.60
CA GLU A 142 9.31 17.30 -6.19
C GLU A 142 10.40 18.29 -5.75
N SER A 143 10.74 18.30 -4.46
CA SER A 143 11.74 19.21 -3.88
C SER A 143 13.16 19.02 -4.44
N THR A 144 13.47 17.81 -4.92
CA THR A 144 14.78 17.49 -5.48
C THR A 144 14.92 18.05 -6.90
N GLU A 145 13.84 18.08 -7.68
CA GLU A 145 13.84 18.59 -9.05
C GLU A 145 13.86 20.13 -9.10
N ASP A 146 13.13 20.78 -8.20
CA ASP A 146 13.18 22.24 -8.04
C ASP A 146 14.59 22.76 -7.71
N ARG A 147 15.43 21.91 -7.11
CA ARG A 147 16.84 22.22 -6.83
C ARG A 147 17.75 21.91 -8.01
N ALA A 148 17.48 20.87 -8.79
CA ALA A 148 18.25 20.52 -9.99
C ALA A 148 17.99 21.48 -11.16
N GLY A 149 16.78 22.04 -11.28
CA GLY A 149 16.42 23.01 -12.33
C GLY A 149 16.84 24.46 -12.07
N ARG A 150 17.52 24.74 -10.95
CA ARG A 150 18.03 26.07 -10.57
C ARG A 150 19.56 26.19 -10.58
N GLN A 151 20.28 25.17 -11.07
CA GLN A 151 21.71 25.20 -11.34
C GLN A 151 21.96 25.30 -12.84
#